data_AF-A0A3M3WGC2-F1
#
_entry.id   AF-A0A3M3WGC2-F1
#
_cell.length_a   1.000
_cell.length_b   1.000
_cell.length_c   1.000
_cell.angle_alpha   90.00
_cell.angle_beta   90.00
_cell.angle_gamma   90.00
#
_symmetry.space_group_name_H-M   'P 1'
#
loop_
_entity.id
_entity.type
_entity.pdbx_description
1 polymer ?
#
loop_
_entity_poly.entity_id
_entity_poly.type
_entity_poly.pdbx_seq_one_letter_code
_entity_poly.pdbx_strand_id
1 'polypeptide(L)'
;MPLSAYLHTVDLCVLFYCRRAGELKLLLNKRDAEPFAGHWALPGVVVNGGVQDLRLQDAVERLRASDKVGFELAWSEQVGTVGDAFRDPRCWSSSTYYLAIVADEVTLGEHQAWYSLNAVADGSIKLPFDHNMIVASVQERLFSKSLYSSLPLMFLGNEFSAPEATTIFSLVLARPVLKTSIRQRMLKLTEAGYLRETGRKKQGEGGRPQATVENLKPGDIYFFDRSFAE
;
A
#
# COMPACT_ATOMS: atom_id res chain seq x y z
N MET A 1 11.24 -14.13 -37.93
CA MET A 1 10.98 -14.90 -36.69
C MET A 1 9.55 -14.61 -36.26
N PRO A 2 8.73 -15.59 -35.87
CA PRO A 2 7.47 -15.27 -35.21
C PRO A 2 7.78 -14.50 -33.92
N LEU A 3 7.04 -13.44 -33.64
CA LEU A 3 7.17 -12.70 -32.37
C LEU A 3 6.94 -13.69 -31.22
N SER A 4 7.86 -13.77 -30.26
CA SER A 4 7.62 -14.53 -29.03
C SER A 4 6.39 -13.95 -28.34
N ALA A 5 5.54 -14.80 -27.76
CA ALA A 5 4.44 -14.34 -26.92
C ALA A 5 4.98 -13.36 -25.84
N TYR A 6 4.23 -12.30 -25.57
CA TYR A 6 4.55 -11.28 -24.58
C TYR A 6 3.35 -11.07 -23.66
N LEU A 7 3.60 -11.02 -22.35
CA LEU A 7 2.58 -10.69 -21.36
C LEU A 7 2.98 -9.45 -20.58
N HIS A 8 2.11 -8.44 -20.60
CA HIS A 8 2.19 -7.31 -19.68
C HIS A 8 1.12 -7.43 -18.60
N THR A 9 1.50 -7.33 -17.33
CA THR A 9 0.59 -7.35 -16.19
C THR A 9 0.64 -6.06 -15.40
N VAL A 10 -0.45 -5.82 -14.66
CA VAL A 10 -0.50 -4.83 -13.57
C VAL A 10 -0.71 -5.59 -12.27
N ASP A 11 0.12 -5.33 -11.28
CA ASP A 11 0.04 -5.91 -9.94
C ASP A 11 -0.11 -4.81 -8.87
N LEU A 12 -1.01 -5.01 -7.90
CA LEU A 12 -1.22 -4.08 -6.78
C LEU A 12 -0.70 -4.67 -5.46
N CYS A 13 0.22 -3.98 -4.81
CA CYS A 13 0.58 -4.22 -3.42
C CYS A 13 -0.34 -3.39 -2.52
N VAL A 14 -1.51 -3.94 -2.17
CA VAL A 14 -2.47 -3.29 -1.28
C VAL A 14 -2.09 -3.52 0.17
N LEU A 15 -1.82 -2.44 0.89
CA LEU A 15 -1.36 -2.45 2.27
C LEU A 15 -2.44 -1.97 3.23
N PHE A 16 -2.50 -2.60 4.41
CA PHE A 16 -3.40 -2.26 5.50
C PHE A 16 -2.64 -2.19 6.82
N TYR A 17 -2.97 -1.25 7.69
CA TYR A 17 -2.43 -1.21 9.05
C TYR A 17 -3.34 -1.97 10.03
N CYS A 18 -2.94 -3.19 10.39
CA CYS A 18 -3.66 -3.99 11.37
C CYS A 18 -3.33 -3.52 12.80
N ARG A 19 -4.15 -2.61 13.33
CA ARG A 19 -3.97 -2.02 14.67
C ARG A 19 -3.85 -3.06 15.78
N ARG A 20 -4.68 -4.11 15.75
CA ARG A 20 -4.68 -5.20 16.74
C ARG A 20 -3.35 -5.96 16.76
N ALA A 21 -2.77 -6.21 15.59
CA ALA A 21 -1.49 -6.91 15.46
C ALA A 21 -0.27 -5.98 15.57
N GLY A 22 -0.48 -4.67 15.45
CA GLY A 22 0.60 -3.68 15.48
C GLY A 22 1.52 -3.74 14.25
N GLU A 23 1.04 -4.23 13.10
CA GLU A 23 1.86 -4.42 11.90
C GLU A 23 1.14 -4.02 10.60
N LEU A 24 1.93 -3.84 9.54
CA LEU A 24 1.40 -3.68 8.18
C LEU A 24 1.13 -5.06 7.57
N LYS A 25 -0.01 -5.18 6.93
CA LYS A 25 -0.46 -6.36 6.19
C LYS A 25 -0.50 -6.08 4.69
N LEU A 26 -0.30 -7.11 3.89
CA LEU A 26 -0.38 -7.13 2.44
C LEU A 26 -1.56 -8.00 2.01
N LEU A 27 -2.38 -7.52 1.09
CA LEU A 27 -3.45 -8.31 0.47
C LEU A 27 -2.83 -9.31 -0.50
N LEU A 28 -3.18 -10.59 -0.35
CA LEU A 28 -2.88 -11.62 -1.34
C LEU A 28 -4.17 -12.31 -1.75
N ASN A 29 -4.17 -12.78 -3.00
CA ASN A 29 -5.27 -13.54 -3.59
C ASN A 29 -4.81 -14.96 -3.92
N LYS A 30 -5.67 -15.94 -3.70
CA LYS A 30 -5.43 -17.31 -4.13
C LYS A 30 -5.65 -17.40 -5.64
N ARG A 31 -4.68 -17.98 -6.36
CA ARG A 31 -4.75 -18.12 -7.83
C ARG A 31 -5.63 -19.29 -8.24
N ASP A 32 -6.50 -19.08 -9.20
CA ASP A 32 -7.39 -20.14 -9.72
C ASP A 32 -6.85 -20.84 -10.98
N ALA A 33 -5.80 -20.29 -11.60
CA ALA A 33 -5.29 -20.74 -12.88
C ALA A 33 -3.77 -20.96 -12.87
N GLU A 34 -3.33 -21.90 -13.70
CA GLU A 34 -1.91 -22.15 -13.95
C GLU A 34 -1.24 -20.98 -14.69
N PRO A 35 0.07 -20.75 -14.48
CA PRO A 35 0.94 -21.48 -13.56
C PRO A 35 0.66 -21.12 -12.08
N PHE A 36 1.03 -22.00 -11.16
CA PHE A 36 0.89 -21.81 -9.70
C PHE A 36 -0.56 -21.71 -9.23
N ALA A 37 -1.45 -22.52 -9.79
CA ALA A 37 -2.81 -22.61 -9.26
C ALA A 37 -2.80 -23.00 -7.77
N GLY A 38 -3.75 -22.47 -7.00
CA GLY A 38 -3.88 -22.67 -5.56
C GLY A 38 -2.89 -21.90 -4.69
N HIS A 39 -1.88 -21.23 -5.27
CA HIS A 39 -0.90 -20.42 -4.51
C HIS A 39 -1.41 -19.00 -4.26
N TRP A 40 -0.96 -18.38 -3.17
CA TRP A 40 -1.22 -16.98 -2.86
C TRP A 40 -0.30 -16.07 -3.68
N ALA A 41 -0.84 -15.00 -4.26
CA ALA A 41 -0.11 -14.07 -5.11
C ALA A 41 -0.66 -12.65 -4.95
N LEU A 42 0.05 -11.65 -5.49
CA LEU A 42 -0.47 -10.28 -5.56
C LEU A 42 -1.75 -10.25 -6.40
N PRO A 43 -2.72 -9.39 -6.03
CA PRO A 43 -3.81 -9.00 -6.92
C PRO A 43 -3.23 -8.46 -8.23
N GLY A 44 -3.55 -9.12 -9.35
CA GLY A 44 -2.99 -8.77 -10.64
C GLY A 44 -3.90 -9.08 -11.82
N VAL A 45 -3.73 -8.34 -12.91
CA VAL A 45 -4.42 -8.55 -14.20
C VAL A 45 -3.44 -8.50 -15.36
N VAL A 46 -3.77 -9.22 -16.44
CA VAL A 46 -3.10 -9.05 -17.74
C VAL A 46 -3.72 -7.85 -18.45
N VAL A 47 -2.87 -6.98 -19.01
CA VAL A 47 -3.27 -5.87 -19.87
C VAL A 47 -3.72 -6.43 -21.22
N ASN A 48 -4.85 -5.95 -21.73
CA ASN A 48 -5.52 -6.49 -22.91
C ASN A 48 -5.83 -7.99 -22.80
N GLY A 49 -6.15 -8.47 -21.59
CA GLY A 49 -6.54 -9.86 -21.34
C GLY A 49 -7.96 -10.15 -21.84
N GLY A 50 -8.95 -10.10 -20.94
CA GLY A 50 -10.36 -10.35 -21.28
C GLY A 50 -11.14 -9.11 -21.75
N VAL A 51 -10.54 -7.93 -21.65
CA VAL A 51 -11.12 -6.63 -22.03
C VAL A 51 -10.00 -5.79 -22.64
N GLN A 52 -10.34 -4.94 -23.61
CA GLN A 52 -9.39 -4.00 -24.21
C GLN A 52 -9.09 -2.86 -23.22
N ASP A 53 -7.81 -2.64 -22.94
CA ASP A 53 -7.29 -1.51 -22.17
C ASP A 53 -6.62 -0.54 -23.16
N LEU A 54 -7.09 0.71 -23.25
CA LEU A 54 -6.52 1.74 -24.13
C LEU A 54 -5.26 2.37 -23.51
N ARG A 55 -5.16 2.35 -22.19
CA ARG A 55 -4.05 2.87 -21.38
C ARG A 55 -3.76 1.89 -20.24
N LEU A 56 -2.53 1.96 -19.70
CA LEU A 56 -2.17 1.19 -18.52
C LEU A 56 -3.09 1.47 -17.32
N GLN A 57 -3.51 2.73 -17.19
CA GLN A 57 -4.44 3.18 -16.17
C GLN A 57 -5.80 2.44 -16.23
N ASP A 58 -6.27 2.06 -17.41
CA ASP A 58 -7.53 1.31 -17.56
C ASP A 58 -7.42 -0.07 -16.89
N ALA A 59 -6.26 -0.74 -17.03
CA ALA A 59 -5.99 -2.01 -16.37
C ALA A 59 -5.87 -1.86 -14.84
N VAL A 60 -5.29 -0.75 -14.35
CA VAL A 60 -5.22 -0.43 -12.92
C VAL A 60 -6.63 -0.24 -12.33
N GLU A 61 -7.46 0.55 -12.99
CA GLU A 61 -8.84 0.83 -12.56
C GLU A 61 -9.70 -0.43 -12.60
N ARG A 62 -9.56 -1.24 -13.65
CA ARG A 62 -10.21 -2.55 -13.77
C ARG A 62 -9.78 -3.50 -12.65
N LEU A 63 -8.50 -3.55 -12.29
CA LEU A 63 -8.02 -4.35 -11.16
C LEU A 63 -8.56 -3.82 -9.82
N ARG A 64 -8.54 -2.50 -9.58
CA ARG A 64 -9.11 -1.87 -8.38
C ARG A 64 -10.60 -2.21 -8.21
N ALA A 65 -11.37 -2.16 -9.29
CA ALA A 65 -12.81 -2.43 -9.27
C ALA A 65 -13.20 -3.92 -9.27
N SER A 66 -12.24 -4.82 -9.52
CA SER A 66 -12.50 -6.26 -9.57
C SER A 66 -12.63 -6.90 -8.17
N ASP A 67 -13.17 -8.11 -8.12
CA ASP A 67 -13.21 -8.98 -6.92
C ASP A 67 -11.83 -9.28 -6.30
N LYS A 68 -10.75 -8.99 -7.02
CA LYS A 68 -9.38 -9.10 -6.52
C LYS A 68 -8.99 -8.00 -5.55
N VAL A 69 -9.67 -6.85 -5.58
CA VAL A 69 -9.52 -5.76 -4.61
C VAL A 69 -10.91 -5.36 -4.14
N GLY A 70 -11.68 -4.64 -4.95
CA GLY A 70 -13.13 -4.49 -4.74
C GLY A 70 -13.53 -3.59 -3.57
N PHE A 71 -12.60 -2.82 -3.03
CA PHE A 71 -12.83 -1.85 -1.95
C PHE A 71 -12.05 -0.56 -2.17
N GLU A 72 -12.45 0.49 -1.45
CA GLU A 72 -11.88 1.82 -1.60
C GLU A 72 -10.42 1.89 -1.13
N LEU A 73 -9.58 2.53 -1.94
CA LEU A 73 -8.18 2.78 -1.63
C LEU A 73 -8.01 4.25 -1.24
N ALA A 74 -7.37 4.48 -0.09
CA ALA A 74 -7.03 5.81 0.40
C ALA A 74 -5.87 6.44 -0.38
N TRP A 75 -5.00 5.62 -0.97
CA TRP A 75 -3.87 6.06 -1.80
C TRP A 75 -3.48 4.97 -2.78
N SER A 76 -3.03 5.34 -3.98
CA SER A 76 -2.31 4.44 -4.87
C SER A 76 -1.32 5.20 -5.76
N GLU A 77 -0.16 4.62 -6.01
CA GLU A 77 0.84 5.17 -6.93
C GLU A 77 1.66 4.07 -7.60
N GLN A 78 2.11 4.34 -8.83
CA GLN A 78 3.01 3.45 -9.54
C GLN A 78 4.39 3.47 -8.87
N VAL A 79 4.99 2.29 -8.68
CA VAL A 79 6.32 2.17 -8.06
C VAL A 79 7.39 1.87 -9.09
N GLY A 80 7.13 0.91 -9.98
CA GLY A 80 8.12 0.48 -10.95
C GLY A 80 7.55 -0.48 -11.99
N THR A 81 8.44 -0.94 -12.87
CA THR A 81 8.14 -1.98 -13.85
C THR A 81 9.31 -2.95 -13.87
N VAL A 82 9.02 -4.24 -13.80
CA VAL A 82 9.98 -5.32 -13.98
C VAL A 82 9.67 -6.04 -15.30
N GLY A 83 10.67 -6.56 -15.99
CA GLY A 83 10.44 -7.33 -17.19
C GLY A 83 11.66 -8.10 -17.66
N ASP A 84 11.48 -9.40 -17.87
CA ASP A 84 12.51 -10.31 -18.37
C ASP A 84 11.88 -11.62 -18.89
N ALA A 85 12.75 -12.54 -19.35
CA ALA A 85 12.37 -13.82 -19.93
C ALA A 85 12.12 -14.93 -18.90
N PHE A 86 12.37 -14.68 -17.62
CA PHE A 86 12.46 -15.70 -16.57
C PHE A 86 11.39 -15.54 -15.48
N ARG A 87 10.84 -14.34 -15.30
CA ARG A 87 9.85 -14.02 -14.28
C ARG A 87 8.56 -14.80 -14.44
N ASP A 88 8.14 -15.06 -15.68
CA ASP A 88 6.99 -15.88 -16.01
C ASP A 88 7.45 -17.09 -16.83
N PRO A 89 7.16 -18.33 -16.40
CA PRO A 89 7.62 -19.53 -17.09
C PRO A 89 7.02 -19.71 -18.48
N ARG A 90 5.98 -18.94 -18.84
CA ARG A 90 5.27 -19.09 -20.12
C ARG A 90 5.96 -18.34 -21.25
N CYS A 91 6.48 -17.14 -21.00
CA CYS A 91 7.01 -16.26 -22.04
C CYS A 91 7.76 -15.06 -21.46
N TRP A 92 8.36 -14.24 -22.34
CA TRP A 92 8.84 -12.93 -21.94
C TRP A 92 7.69 -12.12 -21.37
N SER A 93 7.89 -11.55 -20.19
CA SER A 93 6.83 -10.86 -19.48
C SER A 93 7.36 -9.62 -18.79
N SER A 94 6.47 -8.67 -18.57
CA SER A 94 6.72 -7.52 -17.70
C SER A 94 5.52 -7.24 -16.83
N SER A 95 5.75 -6.70 -15.65
CA SER A 95 4.70 -6.21 -14.75
C SER A 95 4.99 -4.78 -14.34
N THR A 96 3.99 -3.90 -14.48
CA THR A 96 4.00 -2.61 -13.79
C THR A 96 3.26 -2.74 -12.47
N TYR A 97 3.92 -2.40 -11.37
CA TYR A 97 3.40 -2.62 -10.04
C TYR A 97 3.24 -1.32 -9.25
N TYR A 98 2.24 -1.34 -8.37
CA TYR A 98 1.79 -0.16 -7.63
C TYR A 98 1.77 -0.43 -6.13
N LEU A 99 1.99 0.63 -5.36
CA LEU A 99 1.65 0.73 -3.95
C LEU A 99 0.19 1.15 -3.86
N ALA A 100 -0.57 0.51 -2.99
CA ALA A 100 -1.92 0.93 -2.62
C ALA A 100 -2.10 0.86 -1.10
N ILE A 101 -2.90 1.74 -0.54
CA ILE A 101 -3.19 1.79 0.90
C ILE A 101 -4.71 1.77 1.09
N VAL A 102 -5.18 0.88 1.96
CA VAL A 102 -6.52 0.92 2.52
C VAL A 102 -6.44 1.44 3.96
N ALA A 103 -7.29 2.43 4.27
CA ALA A 103 -7.30 3.09 5.57
C ALA A 103 -8.05 2.28 6.63
N ASP A 104 -9.19 1.71 6.24
CA ASP A 104 -10.12 1.04 7.13
C ASP A 104 -10.04 -0.48 6.97
N GLU A 105 -10.48 -1.21 8.01
CA GLU A 105 -10.63 -2.66 7.91
C GLU A 105 -11.76 -2.99 6.92
N VAL A 106 -11.48 -3.90 5.99
CA VAL A 106 -12.42 -4.29 4.92
C VAL A 106 -12.79 -5.76 5.05
N THR A 107 -14.00 -6.10 4.61
CA THR A 107 -14.42 -7.48 4.47
C THR A 107 -13.74 -8.09 3.25
N LEU A 108 -12.99 -9.17 3.48
CA LEU A 108 -12.31 -9.90 2.42
C LEU A 108 -13.24 -10.94 1.76
N GLY A 109 -13.04 -11.15 0.46
CA GLY A 109 -13.65 -12.26 -0.28
C GLY A 109 -13.04 -13.62 0.08
N GLU A 110 -13.67 -14.70 -0.37
CA GLU A 110 -13.26 -16.09 -0.06
C GLU A 110 -11.80 -16.41 -0.47
N HIS A 111 -11.33 -15.80 -1.56
CA HIS A 111 -9.99 -16.01 -2.10
C HIS A 111 -9.00 -14.90 -1.76
N GLN A 112 -9.31 -14.07 -0.77
CA GLN A 112 -8.47 -12.97 -0.31
C GLN A 112 -8.00 -13.21 1.13
N ALA A 113 -6.75 -12.82 1.45
CA ALA A 113 -6.24 -12.87 2.81
C ALA A 113 -5.17 -11.80 3.07
N TRP A 114 -5.11 -11.34 4.34
CA TRP A 114 -4.08 -10.44 4.83
C TRP A 114 -2.86 -11.23 5.34
N TYR A 115 -1.69 -10.95 4.76
CA TYR A 115 -0.40 -11.52 5.18
C TYR A 115 0.50 -10.46 5.79
N SER A 116 1.45 -10.83 6.67
CA SER A 116 2.42 -9.88 7.18
C SER A 116 3.27 -9.33 6.03
N LEU A 117 3.36 -8.00 5.90
CA LEU A 117 4.16 -7.36 4.86
C LEU A 117 5.64 -7.77 4.98
N ASN A 118 6.18 -7.75 6.20
CA ASN A 118 7.58 -8.07 6.45
C ASN A 118 7.91 -9.52 6.05
N ALA A 119 7.07 -10.48 6.48
CA ALA A 119 7.29 -11.89 6.18
C ALA A 119 7.21 -12.21 4.67
N VAL A 120 6.44 -11.43 3.89
CA VAL A 120 6.43 -11.55 2.44
C VAL A 120 7.66 -10.86 1.82
N ALA A 121 7.99 -9.65 2.26
CA ALA A 121 9.10 -8.87 1.72
C ALA A 121 10.46 -9.56 1.94
N ASP A 122 10.67 -10.19 3.09
CA ASP A 122 11.92 -10.92 3.42
C ASP A 122 11.97 -12.35 2.84
N GLY A 123 10.89 -12.81 2.21
CA GLY A 123 10.80 -14.13 1.58
C GLY A 123 10.49 -15.29 2.54
N SER A 124 10.20 -15.04 3.81
CA SER A 124 9.70 -16.05 4.76
C SER A 124 8.40 -16.69 4.26
N ILE A 125 7.55 -15.91 3.59
CA ILE A 125 6.38 -16.35 2.84
C ILE A 125 6.67 -16.20 1.35
N LYS A 126 6.88 -17.32 0.67
CA LYS A 126 7.20 -17.36 -0.76
C LYS A 126 5.95 -17.20 -1.61
N LEU A 127 6.03 -16.31 -2.59
CA LEU A 127 4.98 -16.08 -3.57
C LEU A 127 5.42 -16.59 -4.96
N PRO A 128 4.47 -16.90 -5.85
CA PRO A 128 4.74 -17.21 -7.25
C PRO A 128 5.49 -16.10 -7.98
N PHE A 129 6.14 -16.48 -9.08
CA PHE A 129 6.89 -15.57 -9.95
C PHE A 129 7.99 -14.80 -9.19
N ASP A 130 8.10 -13.51 -9.43
CA ASP A 130 9.00 -12.55 -8.78
C ASP A 130 8.27 -11.66 -7.75
N HIS A 131 7.09 -12.05 -7.28
CA HIS A 131 6.23 -11.20 -6.45
C HIS A 131 6.88 -10.78 -5.12
N ASN A 132 7.72 -11.60 -4.50
CA ASN A 132 8.47 -11.19 -3.31
C ASN A 132 9.38 -9.98 -3.59
N MET A 133 10.02 -9.93 -4.77
CA MET A 133 10.85 -8.78 -5.17
C MET A 133 10.02 -7.52 -5.39
N ILE A 134 8.84 -7.66 -6.01
CA ILE A 134 7.88 -6.56 -6.18
C ILE A 134 7.46 -6.01 -4.81
N VAL A 135 7.12 -6.88 -3.87
CA VAL A 135 6.70 -6.48 -2.51
C VAL A 135 7.84 -5.77 -1.78
N ALA A 136 9.07 -6.29 -1.84
CA ALA A 136 10.23 -5.65 -1.24
C ALA A 136 10.48 -4.23 -1.81
N SER A 137 10.37 -4.07 -3.13
CA SER A 137 10.49 -2.76 -3.79
C SER A 137 9.38 -1.79 -3.37
N VAL A 138 8.14 -2.26 -3.24
CA VAL A 138 7.03 -1.44 -2.73
C VAL A 138 7.25 -1.03 -1.28
N GLN A 139 7.75 -1.93 -0.43
CA GLN A 139 8.09 -1.62 0.96
C GLN A 139 9.17 -0.56 1.04
N GLU A 140 10.23 -0.67 0.23
CA GLU A 140 11.28 0.35 0.15
C GLU A 140 10.73 1.69 -0.33
N ARG A 141 9.86 1.71 -1.35
CA ARG A 141 9.20 2.93 -1.82
C ARG A 141 8.38 3.58 -0.70
N LEU A 142 7.59 2.79 0.04
CA LEU A 142 6.82 3.28 1.18
C LEU A 142 7.73 3.89 2.24
N PHE A 143 8.81 3.20 2.62
CA PHE A 143 9.80 3.69 3.58
C PHE A 143 10.40 5.03 3.11
N SER A 144 10.99 5.05 1.91
CA SER A 144 11.72 6.21 1.39
C SER A 144 10.82 7.42 1.23
N LYS A 145 9.59 7.24 0.73
CA LYS A 145 8.64 8.35 0.57
C LYS A 145 8.11 8.87 1.91
N SER A 146 8.05 8.02 2.93
CA SER A 146 7.61 8.39 4.28
C SER A 146 8.62 9.26 5.02
N LEU A 147 9.89 9.21 4.62
CA LEU A 147 10.92 10.08 5.19
C LEU A 147 10.59 11.57 5.00
N TYR A 148 9.98 11.94 3.88
CA TYR A 148 9.75 13.35 3.52
C TYR A 148 8.30 13.68 3.16
N SER A 149 7.34 12.77 3.37
CA SER A 149 5.93 13.05 3.08
C SER A 149 4.98 12.63 4.21
N SER A 150 3.71 13.00 4.07
CA SER A 150 2.61 12.59 4.94
C SER A 150 2.01 11.23 4.58
N LEU A 151 2.63 10.46 3.68
CA LEU A 151 2.11 9.17 3.17
C LEU A 151 1.67 8.19 4.28
N PRO A 152 2.39 8.01 5.41
CA PRO A 152 1.94 7.12 6.48
C PRO A 152 0.56 7.47 7.07
N LEU A 153 0.12 8.72 6.95
CA LEU A 153 -1.20 9.11 7.47
C LEU A 153 -2.35 8.50 6.66
N MET A 154 -2.12 8.03 5.43
CA MET A 154 -3.14 7.38 4.59
C MET A 154 -3.66 6.07 5.22
N PHE A 155 -2.91 5.45 6.13
CA PHE A 155 -3.36 4.25 6.88
C PHE A 155 -4.31 4.57 8.03
N LEU A 156 -4.51 5.84 8.39
CA LEU A 156 -5.26 6.21 9.60
C LEU A 156 -6.70 6.67 9.32
N GLY A 157 -7.09 6.74 8.05
CA GLY A 157 -8.39 7.25 7.63
C GLY A 157 -8.53 8.76 7.80
N ASN A 158 -9.77 9.23 7.78
CA ASN A 158 -10.05 10.67 7.77
C ASN A 158 -9.89 11.34 9.14
N GLU A 159 -9.89 10.59 10.25
CA GLU A 159 -9.74 11.16 11.59
C GLU A 159 -8.78 10.35 12.44
N PHE A 160 -7.73 11.01 12.92
CA PHE A 160 -6.69 10.39 13.74
C PHE A 160 -6.11 11.34 14.79
N SER A 161 -5.38 10.77 15.74
CA SER A 161 -4.68 11.47 16.82
C SER A 161 -3.17 11.49 16.60
N ALA A 162 -2.48 12.42 17.27
CA ALA A 162 -1.02 12.51 17.19
C ALA A 162 -0.27 11.22 17.64
N PRO A 163 -0.74 10.47 18.66
CA PRO A 163 -0.18 9.17 18.98
C PRO A 163 -0.32 8.15 17.85
N GLU A 164 -1.47 8.06 17.19
CA GLU A 164 -1.66 7.15 16.04
C GLU A 164 -0.74 7.52 14.87
N ALA A 165 -0.60 8.82 14.57
CA ALA A 165 0.38 9.31 13.61
C ALA A 165 1.81 8.89 14.00
N THR A 166 2.17 9.03 15.28
CA THR A 166 3.50 8.60 15.75
C THR A 166 3.73 7.11 15.56
N THR A 167 2.73 6.29 15.87
CA THR A 167 2.81 4.83 15.72
C THR A 167 3.01 4.43 14.27
N ILE A 168 2.19 4.94 13.34
CA ILE A 168 2.28 4.53 11.93
C ILE A 168 3.58 5.01 11.28
N PHE A 169 4.05 6.22 11.58
CA PHE A 169 5.35 6.69 11.11
C PHE A 169 6.49 5.83 11.66
N SER A 170 6.43 5.44 12.94
CA SER A 170 7.47 4.58 13.53
C SER A 170 7.47 3.18 12.94
N LEU A 171 6.28 2.64 12.65
CA LEU A 171 6.11 1.33 12.02
C LEU A 171 6.67 1.32 10.60
N VAL A 172 6.29 2.31 9.78
CA VAL A 172 6.76 2.41 8.38
C VAL A 172 8.26 2.66 8.31
N LEU A 173 8.80 3.50 9.20
CA LEU A 173 10.24 3.82 9.23
C LEU A 173 11.06 2.77 9.99
N ALA A 174 10.45 1.70 10.46
CA ALA A 174 11.09 0.62 11.22
C ALA A 174 11.95 1.13 12.41
N ARG A 175 11.59 2.27 13.00
CA ARG A 175 12.29 2.87 14.14
C ARG A 175 11.38 3.81 14.92
N PRO A 176 11.59 4.00 16.24
CA PRO A 176 10.83 4.97 17.01
C PRO A 176 10.98 6.39 16.45
N VAL A 177 9.85 7.07 16.23
CA VAL A 177 9.82 8.49 15.87
C VAL A 177 9.42 9.33 17.08
N LEU A 178 10.09 10.47 17.27
CA LEU A 178 9.80 11.38 18.37
C LEU A 178 8.41 12.01 18.20
N LYS A 179 7.62 11.99 19.28
CA LYS A 179 6.29 12.64 19.35
C LYS A 179 6.35 14.13 19.00
N THR A 180 7.44 14.81 19.35
CA THR A 180 7.67 16.23 19.04
C THR A 180 7.81 16.47 17.53
N SER A 181 8.55 15.62 16.82
CA SER A 181 8.71 15.71 15.36
C SER A 181 7.37 15.50 14.63
N ILE A 182 6.55 14.55 15.09
CA ILE A 182 5.22 14.32 14.52
C ILE A 182 4.30 15.50 14.76
N ARG A 183 4.30 16.08 15.97
CA ARG A 183 3.53 17.30 16.26
C ARG A 183 3.92 18.47 15.37
N GLN A 184 5.21 18.67 15.12
CA GLN A 184 5.69 19.72 14.21
C GLN A 184 5.22 19.47 12.77
N ARG A 185 5.27 18.22 12.29
CA ARG A 185 4.72 17.87 10.96
C ARG A 185 3.21 18.09 10.88
N MET A 186 2.47 17.73 11.92
CA MET A 186 1.02 17.97 11.98
C MET A 186 0.69 19.47 11.98
N LEU A 187 1.49 20.30 12.67
CA LEU A 187 1.32 21.75 12.64
C LEU A 187 1.49 22.30 11.21
N LYS A 188 2.56 21.90 10.49
CA LYS A 188 2.76 22.28 9.08
C LYS A 188 1.59 21.86 8.19
N LEU A 189 1.06 20.66 8.40
CA LEU A 189 -0.12 20.17 7.68
C LEU A 189 -1.36 21.02 7.98
N THR A 190 -1.58 21.43 9.23
CA THR A 190 -2.67 22.35 9.60
C THR A 190 -2.50 23.72 8.95
N GLU A 191 -1.30 24.30 8.99
CA GLU A 191 -0.96 25.58 8.34
C GLU A 191 -1.17 25.52 6.82
N ALA A 192 -0.87 24.38 6.19
CA ALA A 192 -1.10 24.13 4.77
C ALA A 192 -2.55 23.74 4.43
N GLY A 193 -3.46 23.70 5.41
CA GLY A 193 -4.87 23.37 5.22
C GLY A 193 -5.16 21.90 4.91
N TYR A 194 -4.25 20.98 5.25
CA TYR A 194 -4.46 19.53 5.15
C TYR A 194 -5.17 18.96 6.38
N LEU A 195 -4.98 19.56 7.56
CA LEU A 195 -5.55 19.09 8.81
C LEU A 195 -6.37 20.17 9.51
N ARG A 196 -7.39 19.73 10.25
CA ARG A 196 -8.19 20.57 11.13
C ARG A 196 -8.49 19.85 12.44
N GLU A 197 -8.36 20.55 13.57
CA GLU A 197 -8.80 20.00 14.86
C GLU A 197 -10.31 19.73 14.85
N THR A 198 -10.71 18.56 15.33
CA THR A 198 -12.13 18.16 15.33
C THR A 198 -12.89 18.64 16.57
N GLY A 199 -12.17 19.03 17.62
CA GLY A 199 -12.71 19.21 18.98
C GLY A 199 -13.12 17.90 19.68
N ARG A 200 -13.07 16.77 18.98
CA ARG A 200 -13.36 15.43 19.52
C ARG A 200 -12.12 14.87 20.21
N LYS A 201 -12.35 13.85 21.05
CA LYS A 201 -11.29 13.05 21.66
C LYS A 201 -11.60 11.57 21.47
N LYS A 202 -10.60 10.79 21.10
CA LYS A 202 -10.67 9.33 21.07
C LYS A 202 -10.07 8.74 22.35
N GLN A 203 -10.68 7.69 22.88
CA GLN A 203 -10.07 6.87 23.92
C GLN A 203 -8.88 6.14 23.29
N GLY A 204 -7.67 6.42 23.77
CA GLY A 204 -6.46 5.72 23.35
C GLY A 204 -6.06 4.65 24.36
N GLU A 205 -5.12 3.78 23.98
CA GLU A 205 -4.61 2.69 24.84
C GLU A 205 -4.02 3.19 26.18
N GLY A 206 -3.58 4.45 26.25
CA GLY A 206 -3.04 5.07 27.47
C GLY A 206 -4.08 5.63 28.45
N GLY A 207 -5.36 5.31 28.31
CA GLY A 207 -6.45 5.69 29.23
C GLY A 207 -6.89 7.17 29.18
N ARG A 208 -6.00 8.10 28.83
CA ARG A 208 -6.35 9.52 28.65
C ARG A 208 -6.90 9.78 27.23
N PRO A 209 -8.07 10.43 27.10
CA PRO A 209 -8.61 10.82 25.79
C PRO A 209 -7.64 11.73 25.01
N GLN A 210 -7.42 11.41 23.74
CA GLN A 210 -6.51 12.12 22.83
C GLN A 210 -7.31 12.97 21.85
N ALA A 211 -6.93 14.24 21.68
CA ALA A 211 -7.53 15.11 20.66
C ALA A 211 -7.27 14.54 19.25
N THR A 212 -8.25 14.70 18.37
CA THR A 212 -8.14 14.25 16.98
C THR A 212 -8.13 15.41 15.99
N VAL A 213 -7.55 15.13 14.84
CA VAL A 213 -7.59 15.97 13.65
C VAL A 213 -8.32 15.23 12.54
N GLU A 214 -8.97 15.99 11.67
CA GLU A 214 -9.57 15.52 10.44
C GLU A 214 -8.64 15.84 9.26
N ASN A 215 -8.46 14.87 8.37
CA ASN A 215 -7.81 15.06 7.08
C ASN A 215 -8.78 15.69 6.09
N LEU A 216 -8.51 16.95 5.72
CA LEU A 216 -9.34 17.73 4.81
C LEU A 216 -9.06 17.43 3.33
N LYS A 217 -7.95 16.75 3.03
CA LYS A 217 -7.54 16.38 1.67
C LYS A 217 -7.26 14.86 1.60
N PRO A 218 -8.29 14.02 1.74
CA PRO A 218 -8.13 12.58 1.60
C PRO A 218 -7.59 12.24 0.21
N GLY A 219 -6.61 11.34 0.15
CA GLY A 219 -5.96 10.98 -1.11
C GLY A 219 -4.89 11.96 -1.59
N ASP A 220 -4.61 13.05 -0.88
CA ASP A 220 -3.47 13.93 -1.14
C ASP A 220 -2.40 13.77 -0.06
N ILE A 221 -1.14 13.80 -0.49
CA ILE A 221 0.01 13.83 0.42
C ILE A 221 0.66 15.21 0.42
N TYR A 222 1.18 15.59 1.58
CA TYR A 222 2.02 16.76 1.76
C TYR A 222 3.48 16.34 1.76
N PHE A 223 4.35 17.12 1.12
CA PHE A 223 5.79 16.94 1.15
C PHE A 223 6.42 17.94 2.10
N PHE A 224 7.20 17.44 3.06
CA PHE A 224 7.90 18.25 4.05
C PHE A 224 9.26 18.69 3.55
N ASP A 225 9.65 19.93 3.84
CA ASP A 225 10.97 20.48 3.46
C ASP A 225 12.15 19.75 4.11
N ARG A 226 11.91 19.05 5.23
CA ARG A 226 12.93 18.30 5.97
C ARG A 226 12.54 16.84 6.11
N SER A 227 13.49 15.98 5.77
CA SER A 227 13.39 14.54 5.91
C SER A 227 13.49 14.10 7.38
N PHE A 228 13.01 12.91 7.71
CA PHE A 228 13.32 12.24 8.97
C PHE A 228 14.77 11.73 9.03
N ALA A 229 15.47 11.66 7.89
CA ALA A 229 16.86 11.23 7.83
C ALA A 229 17.85 12.31 8.29
N GLU A 230 17.41 13.57 8.38
CA GLU A 230 18.19 14.76 8.73
C GLU A 230 17.91 15.23 10.16
#